data_AF-A0A150L985-F1
#
_entry.id   AF-A0A150L985-F1
#
_cell.length_a   1.000
_cell.length_b   1.000
_cell.length_c   1.000
_cell.angle_alpha   90.00
_cell.angle_beta   90.00
_cell.angle_gamma   90.00
#
_symmetry.space_group_name_H-M   'P 1'
#
loop_
_entity.id
_entity.type
_entity.pdbx_description
1 polymer ?
#
loop_
_entity_poly.entity_id
_entity_poly.type
_entity_poly.pdbx_seq_one_letter_code
_entity_poly.pdbx_strand_id
1 'polypeptide(L)'
;MAFKASDLTPAWEKPFYTVPEKGKGWMKGKYTGGGAVWCPMSFDPDTDMMYFGVGNPAPDYFKKVRPGTNPHTDSVVALDSKTGKLIWAKSEVDEDEWDYDAGSTPMVVNAKVGNKKRKAVVHGGKNGKWYAWDAKTGDTIYDGVPFVKIKHTSPPTDKNKAVLQWPGTEGGQNYAPETYDPKSNYVLIPGINKPSLSVGAKDISDIEERDGLFPGTEILPTPKDVEISGTITAIDMNTGKKAYQNKTKQPMRGGFTSTATGLAFYGELDGTVNALDIKSGKVLWNMNSGGAQIMMAPSIYVQDGKQYVVYVSGTKVIAYGLGGNKTVTPAKDPQGSGKETEANHGSSGNKEKDKKQPANNSVNAEAIYKKSCASCHGGNLEGSVGPDISHVGRTMSEEDILNQIINGSGRMPGNLVKGDQAKALAKWLSQKK
;
A
#
# COMPACT_ATOMS: atom_id res chain seq x y z
N MET A 1 14.01 -9.55 13.51
CA MET A 1 14.49 -9.51 14.91
C MET A 1 13.30 -9.65 15.83
N ALA A 2 13.49 -10.23 17.02
CA ALA A 2 12.49 -10.23 18.07
C ALA A 2 13.13 -9.78 19.39
N PHE A 3 12.36 -9.07 20.20
CA PHE A 3 12.79 -8.53 21.48
C PHE A 3 11.78 -8.92 22.56
N LYS A 4 12.24 -9.20 23.78
CA LYS A 4 11.35 -9.49 24.90
C LYS A 4 10.63 -8.20 25.29
N ALA A 5 9.31 -8.28 25.43
CA ALA A 5 8.51 -7.11 25.82
C ALA A 5 8.86 -6.57 27.21
N SER A 6 9.43 -7.40 28.10
CA SER A 6 9.77 -7.04 29.48
C SER A 6 11.00 -6.15 29.64
N ASP A 7 12.00 -6.31 28.75
CA ASP A 7 13.32 -5.70 28.93
C ASP A 7 14.00 -5.27 27.63
N LEU A 8 13.34 -5.47 26.49
CA LEU A 8 13.85 -5.17 25.13
C LEU A 8 15.15 -5.90 24.78
N THR A 9 15.54 -6.93 25.53
CA THR A 9 16.66 -7.79 25.15
C THR A 9 16.28 -8.68 23.97
N PRO A 10 17.23 -9.09 23.10
CA PRO A 10 16.94 -10.00 22.01
C PRO A 10 16.25 -11.28 22.52
N ALA A 11 15.11 -11.61 21.90
CA ALA A 11 14.37 -12.84 22.20
C ALA A 11 14.92 -14.03 21.39
N TRP A 12 15.46 -13.78 20.21
CA TRP A 12 16.13 -14.78 19.38
C TRP A 12 17.65 -14.69 19.55
N GLU A 13 18.33 -15.84 19.46
CA GLU A 13 19.80 -15.90 19.46
C GLU A 13 20.39 -15.08 18.30
N LYS A 14 19.74 -15.16 17.12
CA LYS A 14 20.12 -14.42 15.93
C LYS A 14 18.89 -13.84 15.23
N PRO A 15 19.00 -12.65 14.62
CA PRO A 15 17.98 -12.17 13.70
C PRO A 15 17.77 -13.14 12.54
N PHE A 16 16.52 -13.31 12.12
CA PHE A 16 16.23 -13.78 10.77
C PHE A 16 16.42 -12.61 9.79
N TYR A 17 17.33 -12.79 8.82
CA TYR A 17 17.50 -11.87 7.70
C TYR A 17 16.78 -12.44 6.48
N THR A 18 15.94 -11.62 5.84
CA THR A 18 15.18 -11.98 4.63
C THR A 18 16.03 -12.03 3.37
N VAL A 19 17.22 -11.44 3.41
CA VAL A 19 18.20 -11.42 2.31
C VAL A 19 19.57 -11.85 2.82
N PRO A 20 20.47 -12.34 1.95
CA PRO A 20 21.83 -12.71 2.34
C PRO A 20 22.62 -11.52 2.92
N GLU A 21 23.66 -11.82 3.69
CA GLU A 21 24.64 -10.81 4.09
C GLU A 21 25.29 -10.16 2.85
N LYS A 22 25.64 -8.89 2.97
CA LYS A 22 26.33 -8.14 1.91
C LYS A 22 27.62 -8.87 1.48
N GLY A 23 27.79 -9.06 0.18
CA GLY A 23 28.89 -9.81 -0.44
C GLY A 23 28.62 -11.31 -0.61
N LYS A 24 27.54 -11.85 -0.05
CA LYS A 24 27.15 -13.28 -0.16
C LYS A 24 25.91 -13.46 -1.04
N GLY A 25 25.69 -14.68 -1.52
CA GLY A 25 24.50 -15.01 -2.33
C GLY A 25 24.33 -14.09 -3.55
N TRP A 26 23.13 -13.54 -3.72
CA TRP A 26 22.82 -12.54 -4.76
C TRP A 26 23.12 -11.09 -4.34
N MET A 27 23.52 -10.86 -3.09
CA MET A 27 23.85 -9.55 -2.50
C MET A 27 25.29 -9.09 -2.82
N LYS A 28 25.71 -9.21 -4.08
CA LYS A 28 27.10 -8.92 -4.51
C LYS A 28 27.30 -7.54 -5.11
N GLY A 29 26.21 -6.87 -5.53
CA GLY A 29 26.29 -5.56 -6.18
C GLY A 29 26.33 -4.41 -5.17
N LYS A 30 26.70 -3.22 -5.66
CA LYS A 30 26.72 -1.97 -4.86
C LYS A 30 25.34 -1.63 -4.28
N TYR A 31 24.29 -1.88 -5.06
CA TYR A 31 22.90 -1.50 -4.77
C TYR A 31 21.97 -2.70 -4.55
N THR A 32 22.50 -3.90 -4.31
CA THR A 32 21.67 -5.08 -4.03
C THR A 32 21.18 -5.05 -2.60
N GLY A 33 19.89 -5.33 -2.39
CA GLY A 33 19.21 -5.26 -1.09
C GLY A 33 17.73 -5.56 -1.18
N GLY A 34 16.93 -4.89 -0.36
CA GLY A 34 15.47 -5.04 -0.35
C GLY A 34 15.01 -6.05 0.70
N GLY A 35 13.90 -6.74 0.40
CA GLY A 35 13.33 -7.76 1.28
C GLY A 35 12.80 -7.22 2.60
N ALA A 36 12.33 -5.97 2.63
CA ALA A 36 11.81 -5.35 3.84
C ALA A 36 10.51 -6.02 4.31
N VAL A 37 10.34 -6.21 5.62
CA VAL A 37 9.07 -6.65 6.22
C VAL A 37 8.36 -5.41 6.74
N TRP A 38 7.42 -4.88 5.95
CA TRP A 38 6.86 -3.53 6.15
C TRP A 38 5.37 -3.50 6.51
N CYS A 39 4.70 -4.67 6.56
CA CYS A 39 3.39 -4.84 7.17
C CYS A 39 3.46 -5.67 8.47
N PRO A 40 2.37 -5.69 9.26
CA PRO A 40 2.22 -6.61 10.38
C PRO A 40 2.40 -8.08 9.99
N MET A 41 2.63 -8.90 11.00
CA MET A 41 2.84 -10.34 10.89
C MET A 41 1.63 -11.07 11.47
N SER A 42 1.37 -12.28 10.99
CA SER A 42 0.37 -13.18 11.58
C SER A 42 1.03 -14.18 12.53
N PHE A 43 0.29 -14.62 13.55
CA PHE A 43 0.76 -15.59 14.52
C PHE A 43 -0.29 -16.67 14.75
N ASP A 44 0.13 -17.94 14.70
CA ASP A 44 -0.69 -19.09 15.04
C ASP A 44 -0.31 -19.63 16.44
N PRO A 45 -1.12 -19.38 17.48
CA PRO A 45 -0.80 -19.79 18.85
C PRO A 45 -0.82 -21.31 19.04
N ASP A 46 -1.51 -22.06 18.18
CA ASP A 46 -1.59 -23.52 18.33
C ASP A 46 -0.28 -24.22 17.93
N THR A 47 0.53 -23.57 17.09
CA THR A 47 1.75 -24.15 16.49
C THR A 47 3.01 -23.36 16.82
N ASP A 48 2.89 -22.25 17.55
CA ASP A 48 3.98 -21.28 17.78
C ASP A 48 4.64 -20.79 16.47
N MET A 49 3.88 -20.76 15.36
CA MET A 49 4.37 -20.29 14.07
C MET A 49 3.99 -18.84 13.81
N MET A 50 4.91 -18.07 13.22
CA MET A 50 4.65 -16.72 12.74
C MET A 50 4.84 -16.64 11.23
N TYR A 51 4.05 -15.79 10.58
CA TYR A 51 4.00 -15.64 9.12
C TYR A 51 4.08 -14.16 8.73
N PHE A 52 4.87 -13.85 7.70
CA PHE A 52 4.96 -12.48 7.19
C PHE A 52 5.29 -12.45 5.71
N GLY A 53 4.84 -11.38 5.07
CA GLY A 53 5.19 -11.02 3.70
C GLY A 53 6.55 -10.34 3.63
N VAL A 54 7.34 -10.69 2.62
CA VAL A 54 8.66 -10.10 2.35
C VAL A 54 8.59 -9.16 1.14
N GLY A 55 9.19 -7.99 1.31
CA GLY A 55 9.37 -6.94 0.32
C GLY A 55 10.13 -7.37 -0.94
N ASN A 56 10.12 -6.46 -1.92
CA ASN A 56 10.79 -6.61 -3.20
C ASN A 56 12.32 -6.55 -3.05
N PRO A 57 13.07 -7.14 -3.98
CA PRO A 57 14.52 -6.96 -4.04
C PRO A 57 14.86 -5.56 -4.56
N ALA A 58 15.99 -5.03 -4.10
CA ALA A 58 16.56 -3.78 -4.59
C ALA A 58 17.75 -4.06 -5.52
N PRO A 59 17.91 -3.30 -6.61
CA PRO A 59 16.98 -2.28 -7.15
C PRO A 59 15.70 -2.91 -7.70
N ASP A 60 14.55 -2.28 -7.53
CA ASP A 60 13.21 -2.84 -7.77
C ASP A 60 12.96 -3.29 -9.21
N TYR A 61 13.30 -2.45 -10.20
CA TYR A 61 13.04 -2.65 -11.63
C TYR A 61 14.32 -2.91 -12.44
N PHE A 62 15.45 -3.18 -11.79
CA PHE A 62 16.72 -3.42 -12.47
C PHE A 62 17.39 -4.72 -12.00
N LYS A 63 16.82 -5.85 -12.41
CA LYS A 63 17.29 -7.18 -12.00
C LYS A 63 18.68 -7.58 -12.49
N LYS A 64 19.25 -6.88 -13.50
CA LYS A 64 20.56 -7.22 -14.10
C LYS A 64 21.71 -7.28 -13.08
N VAL A 65 21.63 -6.51 -12.00
CA VAL A 65 22.66 -6.49 -10.93
C VAL A 65 22.42 -7.52 -9.82
N ARG A 66 21.32 -8.26 -9.90
CA ARG A 66 20.89 -9.28 -8.93
C ARG A 66 20.32 -10.50 -9.66
N PRO A 67 21.09 -11.20 -10.52
CA PRO A 67 20.57 -12.33 -11.28
C PRO A 67 20.10 -13.48 -10.38
N GLY A 68 19.10 -14.23 -10.85
CA GLY A 68 18.50 -15.36 -10.16
C GLY A 68 17.30 -14.99 -9.28
N THR A 69 16.77 -15.96 -8.55
CA THR A 69 15.45 -15.88 -7.88
C THR A 69 15.39 -14.96 -6.64
N ASN A 70 16.53 -14.39 -6.21
CA ASN A 70 16.64 -13.45 -5.09
C ASN A 70 15.96 -13.84 -3.75
N PRO A 71 16.00 -15.10 -3.28
CA PRO A 71 15.31 -15.48 -2.05
C PRO A 71 15.86 -14.73 -0.82
N HIS A 72 15.02 -14.37 0.16
CA HIS A 72 13.58 -14.66 0.28
C HIS A 72 12.70 -13.45 -0.11
N THR A 73 13.07 -12.63 -1.08
CA THR A 73 12.20 -11.52 -1.52
C THR A 73 10.90 -12.04 -2.11
N ASP A 74 9.88 -11.18 -2.15
CA ASP A 74 8.58 -11.48 -2.78
C ASP A 74 7.92 -12.76 -2.26
N SER A 75 8.22 -13.12 -1.00
CA SER A 75 7.84 -14.40 -0.42
C SER A 75 6.97 -14.23 0.81
N VAL A 76 6.06 -15.19 1.02
CA VAL A 76 5.50 -15.44 2.35
C VAL A 76 6.43 -16.38 3.10
N VAL A 77 6.86 -15.97 4.30
CA VAL A 77 7.81 -16.70 5.14
C VAL A 77 7.15 -17.13 6.44
N ALA A 78 7.40 -18.39 6.84
CA ALA A 78 7.01 -18.93 8.12
C ALA A 78 8.23 -19.23 9.00
N LEU A 79 8.21 -18.73 10.23
CA LEU A 79 9.24 -18.98 11.23
C LEU A 79 8.64 -19.63 12.47
N ASP A 80 9.47 -20.37 13.20
CA ASP A 80 9.25 -20.67 14.61
C ASP A 80 9.34 -19.35 15.40
N SER A 81 8.24 -18.93 16.01
CA SER A 81 8.14 -17.62 16.67
C SER A 81 9.07 -17.46 17.89
N LYS A 82 9.43 -18.57 18.55
CA LYS A 82 10.27 -18.57 19.75
C LYS A 82 11.75 -18.44 19.41
N THR A 83 12.16 -19.01 18.29
CA THR A 83 13.59 -19.13 17.92
C THR A 83 13.98 -18.32 16.70
N GLY A 84 13.02 -17.87 15.89
CA GLY A 84 13.26 -17.20 14.61
C GLY A 84 13.78 -18.14 13.51
N LYS A 85 13.73 -19.47 13.73
CA LYS A 85 14.17 -20.46 12.75
C LYS A 85 13.18 -20.54 11.59
N LEU A 86 13.71 -20.55 10.38
CA LEU A 86 12.92 -20.76 9.17
C LEU A 86 12.26 -22.14 9.17
N ILE A 87 10.96 -22.18 8.89
CA ILE A 87 10.20 -23.41 8.69
C ILE A 87 9.99 -23.63 7.20
N TRP A 88 9.38 -22.64 6.53
CA TRP A 88 9.20 -22.64 5.07
C TRP A 88 9.14 -21.21 4.53
N ALA A 89 9.38 -21.07 3.22
CA ALA A 89 9.20 -19.82 2.48
C ALA A 89 8.63 -20.12 1.09
N LYS A 90 7.69 -19.30 0.62
CA LYS A 90 7.03 -19.44 -0.69
C LYS A 90 7.11 -18.14 -1.46
N SER A 91 7.92 -18.13 -2.51
CA SER A 91 8.05 -17.02 -3.45
C SER A 91 6.79 -16.91 -4.30
N GLU A 92 6.31 -15.69 -4.50
CA GLU A 92 5.21 -15.37 -5.41
C GLU A 92 5.71 -14.83 -6.75
N VAL A 93 6.91 -14.26 -6.78
CA VAL A 93 7.57 -13.70 -7.96
C VAL A 93 9.06 -13.98 -7.85
N ASP A 94 9.59 -14.72 -8.81
CA ASP A 94 11.03 -14.86 -8.97
C ASP A 94 11.56 -13.80 -9.96
N GLU A 95 12.79 -13.34 -9.75
CA GLU A 95 13.43 -12.33 -10.60
C GLU A 95 12.58 -11.05 -10.78
N ASP A 96 11.94 -10.58 -9.71
CA ASP A 96 11.04 -9.43 -9.76
C ASP A 96 11.71 -8.24 -10.45
N GLU A 97 10.97 -7.58 -11.33
CA GLU A 97 11.37 -6.35 -12.02
C GLU A 97 10.20 -5.36 -12.08
N TRP A 98 9.25 -5.49 -11.14
CA TRP A 98 7.96 -4.82 -11.19
C TRP A 98 7.54 -4.15 -9.87
N ASP A 99 8.30 -4.34 -8.79
CA ASP A 99 7.89 -4.03 -7.41
C ASP A 99 6.65 -4.84 -7.00
N TYR A 100 6.71 -6.16 -7.22
CA TYR A 100 5.64 -7.09 -6.88
C TYR A 100 5.90 -7.84 -5.58
N ASP A 101 6.22 -7.09 -4.53
CA ASP A 101 6.38 -7.68 -3.21
C ASP A 101 5.17 -8.43 -2.68
N ALA A 102 5.44 -9.39 -1.80
CA ALA A 102 4.44 -10.13 -1.05
C ALA A 102 4.09 -9.41 0.27
N GLY A 103 4.29 -8.09 0.35
CA GLY A 103 4.38 -7.34 1.59
C GLY A 103 3.10 -7.25 2.41
N SER A 104 1.95 -7.72 1.92
CA SER A 104 0.70 -7.72 2.69
C SER A 104 0.74 -8.75 3.83
N THR A 105 -0.08 -8.56 4.87
CA THR A 105 -0.13 -9.50 6.01
C THR A 105 -0.78 -10.82 5.57
N PRO A 106 -0.08 -11.98 5.58
CA PRO A 106 -0.71 -13.26 5.26
C PRO A 106 -1.75 -13.64 6.31
N MET A 107 -2.92 -14.14 5.92
CA MET A 107 -3.99 -14.50 6.87
C MET A 107 -3.96 -16.00 7.16
N VAL A 108 -3.98 -16.37 8.44
CA VAL A 108 -4.09 -17.78 8.87
C VAL A 108 -5.57 -18.14 9.04
N VAL A 109 -6.04 -19.16 8.32
CA VAL A 109 -7.45 -19.57 8.31
C VAL A 109 -7.61 -21.05 8.62
N ASN A 110 -8.66 -21.40 9.37
CA ASN A 110 -9.12 -22.77 9.53
C ASN A 110 -10.24 -23.01 8.50
N ALA A 111 -9.87 -23.48 7.31
CA ALA A 111 -10.77 -23.57 6.18
C ALA A 111 -11.17 -25.02 5.84
N LYS A 112 -12.29 -25.16 5.13
CA LYS A 112 -12.62 -26.40 4.44
C LYS A 112 -11.99 -26.35 3.04
N VAL A 113 -11.09 -27.28 2.75
CA VAL A 113 -10.39 -27.43 1.46
C VAL A 113 -10.73 -28.81 0.92
N GLY A 114 -11.55 -28.86 -0.14
CA GLY A 114 -12.27 -30.07 -0.52
C GLY A 114 -13.04 -30.67 0.67
N ASN A 115 -12.99 -31.99 0.85
CA ASN A 115 -13.71 -32.64 1.94
C ASN A 115 -12.98 -32.66 3.30
N LYS A 116 -11.91 -31.86 3.46
CA LYS A 116 -11.07 -31.86 4.68
C LYS A 116 -10.97 -30.47 5.28
N LYS A 117 -10.96 -30.42 6.62
CA LYS A 117 -10.53 -29.20 7.34
C LYS A 117 -9.01 -29.09 7.25
N ARG A 118 -8.51 -27.91 6.93
CA ARG A 118 -7.08 -27.58 6.86
C ARG A 118 -6.84 -26.21 7.48
N LYS A 119 -5.73 -26.08 8.21
CA LYS A 119 -5.19 -24.77 8.58
C LYS A 119 -4.32 -24.30 7.43
N ALA A 120 -4.66 -23.16 6.85
CA ALA A 120 -3.99 -22.61 5.67
C ALA A 120 -3.50 -21.19 5.96
N VAL A 121 -2.43 -20.81 5.28
CA VAL A 121 -2.01 -19.41 5.14
C VAL A 121 -2.45 -18.96 3.75
N VAL A 122 -3.18 -17.85 3.68
CA VAL A 122 -3.66 -17.28 2.43
C VAL A 122 -3.10 -15.87 2.23
N HIS A 123 -2.86 -15.50 0.97
CA HIS A 123 -2.24 -14.23 0.65
C HIS A 123 -2.53 -13.77 -0.78
N GLY A 124 -2.98 -12.53 -0.93
CA GLY A 124 -3.09 -11.79 -2.18
C GLY A 124 -1.85 -10.94 -2.43
N GLY A 125 -1.14 -11.22 -3.52
CA GLY A 125 0.11 -10.54 -3.88
C GLY A 125 -0.07 -9.28 -4.71
N LYS A 126 0.96 -8.41 -4.70
CA LYS A 126 1.05 -7.28 -5.64
C LYS A 126 1.06 -7.75 -7.11
N ASN A 127 1.49 -8.98 -7.40
CA ASN A 127 1.42 -9.57 -8.73
C ASN A 127 -0.02 -9.78 -9.27
N GLY A 128 -1.06 -9.58 -8.45
CA GLY A 128 -2.47 -9.70 -8.82
C GLY A 128 -3.06 -11.10 -8.72
N LYS A 129 -2.33 -12.01 -8.08
CA LYS A 129 -2.73 -13.40 -7.86
C LYS A 129 -2.82 -13.70 -6.37
N TRP A 130 -3.72 -14.62 -6.02
CA TRP A 130 -3.96 -15.05 -4.66
C TRP A 130 -3.53 -16.51 -4.46
N TYR A 131 -2.95 -16.79 -3.30
CA TYR A 131 -2.28 -18.04 -2.98
C TYR A 131 -2.82 -18.63 -1.68
N ALA A 132 -2.71 -19.95 -1.55
CA ALA A 132 -2.96 -20.65 -0.30
C ALA A 132 -1.95 -21.78 -0.11
N TRP A 133 -1.41 -21.90 1.10
CA TRP A 133 -0.48 -22.95 1.50
C TRP A 133 -0.94 -23.60 2.79
N ASP A 134 -0.58 -24.86 2.99
CA ASP A 134 -0.71 -25.51 4.30
C ASP A 134 0.14 -24.76 5.32
N ALA A 135 -0.49 -24.36 6.44
CA ALA A 135 0.16 -23.46 7.39
C ALA A 135 1.43 -24.06 8.01
N LYS A 136 1.44 -25.37 8.24
CA LYS A 136 2.57 -26.06 8.89
C LYS A 136 3.72 -26.33 7.93
N THR A 137 3.39 -26.76 6.71
CA THR A 137 4.37 -27.35 5.78
C THR A 137 4.76 -26.42 4.63
N GLY A 138 3.93 -25.44 4.29
CA GLY A 138 4.11 -24.63 3.07
C GLY A 138 3.72 -25.36 1.79
N ASP A 139 3.11 -26.55 1.90
CA ASP A 139 2.59 -27.30 0.77
C ASP A 139 1.52 -26.47 0.05
N THR A 140 1.65 -26.34 -1.27
CA THR A 140 0.73 -25.54 -2.08
C THR A 140 -0.67 -26.15 -2.08
N ILE A 141 -1.66 -25.35 -1.68
CA ILE A 141 -3.08 -25.67 -1.79
C ILE A 141 -3.66 -25.02 -3.05
N TYR A 142 -3.45 -23.72 -3.21
CA TYR A 142 -3.84 -22.95 -4.40
C TYR A 142 -2.67 -22.09 -4.86
N ASP A 143 -2.41 -22.11 -6.16
CA ASP A 143 -1.25 -21.47 -6.77
C ASP A 143 -1.70 -20.36 -7.73
N GLY A 144 -1.76 -19.14 -7.22
CA GLY A 144 -1.86 -17.95 -8.05
C GLY A 144 -3.21 -17.76 -8.76
N VAL A 145 -4.31 -17.72 -8.03
CA VAL A 145 -5.66 -17.43 -8.56
C VAL A 145 -5.77 -15.93 -8.89
N PRO A 146 -6.00 -15.53 -10.16
CA PRO A 146 -6.01 -14.13 -10.55
C PRO A 146 -7.27 -13.40 -10.08
N PHE A 147 -7.08 -12.27 -9.39
CA PHE A 147 -8.17 -11.45 -8.85
C PHE A 147 -8.23 -10.02 -9.46
N VAL A 148 -7.22 -9.59 -10.21
CA VAL A 148 -7.23 -8.34 -11.00
C VAL A 148 -6.70 -8.57 -12.42
N LYS A 149 -6.63 -7.52 -13.24
CA LYS A 149 -5.99 -7.59 -14.56
C LYS A 149 -4.49 -7.81 -14.40
N ILE A 150 -3.96 -8.76 -15.17
CA ILE A 150 -2.54 -9.12 -15.16
C ILE A 150 -1.98 -8.98 -16.58
N LYS A 151 -0.88 -8.23 -16.69
CA LYS A 151 -0.03 -8.03 -17.84
C LYS A 151 1.35 -7.56 -17.35
N HIS A 152 2.15 -8.50 -16.85
CA HIS A 152 3.51 -8.32 -16.32
C HIS A 152 4.50 -7.96 -17.44
N THR A 153 4.40 -6.72 -17.94
CA THR A 153 5.24 -6.26 -19.04
C THR A 153 6.52 -5.68 -18.45
N SER A 154 7.67 -6.17 -18.88
CA SER A 154 8.97 -5.59 -18.51
C SER A 154 9.02 -4.11 -18.91
N PRO A 155 9.44 -3.19 -18.02
CA PRO A 155 9.59 -1.79 -18.38
C PRO A 155 10.63 -1.63 -19.50
N PRO A 156 10.28 -1.02 -20.64
CA PRO A 156 11.24 -0.73 -21.69
C PRO A 156 12.22 0.35 -21.21
N THR A 157 13.41 0.37 -21.79
CA THR A 157 14.43 1.40 -21.49
C THR A 157 14.29 2.66 -22.35
N ASP A 158 13.44 2.60 -23.38
CA ASP A 158 13.10 3.73 -24.26
C ASP A 158 11.73 4.28 -23.86
N LYS A 159 11.72 5.54 -23.42
CA LYS A 159 10.52 6.25 -22.98
C LYS A 159 9.44 6.32 -24.06
N ASN A 160 9.82 6.36 -25.34
CA ASN A 160 8.86 6.40 -26.45
C ASN A 160 8.17 5.06 -26.69
N LYS A 161 8.63 3.99 -26.03
CA LYS A 161 8.07 2.65 -26.11
C LYS A 161 7.38 2.23 -24.82
N ALA A 162 7.19 3.15 -23.86
CA ALA A 162 6.58 2.87 -22.57
C ALA A 162 5.21 2.18 -22.75
N VAL A 163 4.99 1.13 -21.96
CA VAL A 163 3.79 0.29 -22.03
C VAL A 163 3.19 0.12 -20.64
N LEU A 164 1.87 0.01 -20.59
CA LEU A 164 1.15 -0.20 -19.32
C LEU A 164 1.44 -1.58 -18.74
N GLN A 165 2.02 -1.58 -17.55
CA GLN A 165 2.23 -2.74 -16.70
C GLN A 165 0.98 -2.93 -15.81
N TRP A 166 0.44 -4.15 -15.78
CA TRP A 166 -0.69 -4.52 -14.92
C TRP A 166 -0.34 -5.75 -14.07
N PRO A 167 -0.59 -5.74 -12.75
CA PRO A 167 -0.88 -4.56 -11.93
C PRO A 167 0.24 -3.52 -12.00
N GLY A 168 -0.03 -2.28 -11.63
CA GLY A 168 1.03 -1.26 -11.49
C GLY A 168 1.92 -1.51 -10.27
N THR A 169 2.75 -0.53 -9.94
CA THR A 169 3.62 -0.48 -8.75
C THR A 169 2.84 -0.60 -7.44
N GLU A 170 1.58 -0.12 -7.41
CA GLU A 170 0.70 -0.33 -6.25
C GLU A 170 0.28 -1.80 -6.08
N GLY A 171 0.50 -2.64 -7.09
CA GLY A 171 0.15 -4.05 -7.09
C GLY A 171 -1.35 -4.31 -7.28
N GLY A 172 -1.71 -5.59 -7.33
CA GLY A 172 -3.09 -6.05 -7.32
C GLY A 172 -3.71 -6.01 -5.93
N GLN A 173 -2.93 -6.35 -4.91
CA GLN A 173 -3.25 -6.08 -3.51
C GLN A 173 -1.98 -5.55 -2.86
N ASN A 174 -2.10 -4.41 -2.18
CA ASN A 174 -1.00 -3.78 -1.45
C ASN A 174 -1.10 -4.17 0.04
N TYR A 175 -0.98 -3.23 0.98
CA TYR A 175 -1.13 -3.50 2.42
C TYR A 175 -2.56 -3.83 2.90
N ALA A 176 -3.58 -3.68 2.04
CA ALA A 176 -4.99 -3.79 2.44
C ALA A 176 -5.31 -5.23 2.91
N PRO A 177 -5.79 -5.43 4.16
CA PRO A 177 -6.04 -6.77 4.67
C PRO A 177 -7.26 -7.44 4.03
N GLU A 178 -7.11 -8.74 3.76
CA GLU A 178 -8.19 -9.67 3.42
C GLU A 178 -9.09 -9.95 4.63
N THR A 179 -10.23 -10.60 4.39
CA THR A 179 -11.01 -11.19 5.47
C THR A 179 -11.58 -12.56 5.08
N TYR A 180 -11.86 -13.40 6.07
CA TYR A 180 -12.38 -14.75 5.88
C TYR A 180 -13.70 -14.92 6.64
N ASP A 181 -14.69 -15.55 6.01
CA ASP A 181 -15.93 -15.98 6.66
C ASP A 181 -15.98 -17.52 6.72
N PRO A 182 -15.86 -18.14 7.92
CA PRO A 182 -15.93 -19.59 8.08
C PRO A 182 -17.27 -20.20 7.65
N LYS A 183 -18.36 -19.43 7.65
CA LYS A 183 -19.70 -19.95 7.34
C LYS A 183 -19.90 -20.15 5.84
N SER A 184 -19.53 -19.17 5.02
CA SER A 184 -19.49 -19.31 3.56
C SER A 184 -18.23 -20.02 3.06
N ASN A 185 -17.18 -20.06 3.88
CA ASN A 185 -15.84 -20.55 3.54
C ASN A 185 -15.16 -19.67 2.47
N TYR A 186 -15.51 -18.39 2.41
CA TYR A 186 -14.98 -17.45 1.42
C TYR A 186 -13.92 -16.53 2.04
N VAL A 187 -12.87 -16.28 1.27
CA VAL A 187 -11.90 -15.20 1.50
C VAL A 187 -12.28 -14.02 0.60
N LEU A 188 -12.37 -12.82 1.16
CA LEU A 188 -12.56 -11.57 0.42
C LEU A 188 -11.25 -10.82 0.23
N ILE A 189 -10.99 -10.45 -1.01
CA ILE A 189 -9.72 -9.90 -1.50
C ILE A 189 -9.96 -8.49 -2.05
N PRO A 190 -9.31 -7.45 -1.49
CA PRO A 190 -9.40 -6.08 -1.98
C PRO A 190 -8.42 -5.88 -3.14
N GLY A 191 -8.97 -5.80 -4.36
CA GLY A 191 -8.18 -5.65 -5.57
C GLY A 191 -8.04 -4.22 -6.08
N ILE A 192 -6.84 -3.90 -6.54
CA ILE A 192 -6.43 -2.67 -7.21
C ILE A 192 -6.25 -2.99 -8.69
N ASN A 193 -7.10 -2.42 -9.53
CA ASN A 193 -7.01 -2.53 -10.98
C ASN A 193 -6.54 -1.19 -11.54
N LYS A 194 -5.25 -0.91 -11.32
CA LYS A 194 -4.55 0.31 -11.75
C LYS A 194 -3.18 -0.07 -12.33
N PRO A 195 -2.78 0.45 -13.51
CA PRO A 195 -1.46 0.19 -14.06
C PRO A 195 -0.42 1.23 -13.64
N SER A 196 0.84 0.91 -13.90
CA SER A 196 1.93 1.88 -14.01
C SER A 196 2.39 1.95 -15.45
N LEU A 197 2.73 3.17 -15.91
CA LEU A 197 3.44 3.37 -17.16
C LEU A 197 4.93 3.55 -16.82
N SER A 198 5.72 2.50 -16.93
CA SER A 198 7.09 2.45 -16.39
C SER A 198 8.16 2.49 -17.48
N VAL A 199 9.29 3.12 -17.20
CA VAL A 199 10.50 3.10 -18.05
C VAL A 199 11.69 2.64 -17.23
N GLY A 200 12.29 1.52 -17.60
CA GLY A 200 13.42 0.93 -16.89
C GLY A 200 14.73 1.67 -17.17
N ALA A 201 15.69 1.55 -16.26
CA ALA A 201 17.07 2.00 -16.47
C ALA A 201 17.77 1.14 -17.53
N LYS A 202 18.62 1.77 -18.37
CA LYS A 202 19.42 1.05 -19.38
C LYS A 202 20.57 0.29 -18.73
N ASP A 203 21.29 0.99 -17.86
CA ASP A 203 22.48 0.56 -17.15
C ASP A 203 22.51 1.13 -15.73
N ILE A 204 23.62 0.90 -15.01
CA ILE A 204 23.75 1.30 -13.62
C ILE A 204 23.94 2.81 -13.46
N SER A 205 24.57 3.50 -14.42
CA SER A 205 24.73 4.96 -14.40
C SER A 205 23.38 5.67 -14.45
N ASP A 206 22.44 5.17 -15.26
CA ASP A 206 21.05 5.67 -15.30
C ASP A 206 20.34 5.62 -13.94
N ILE A 207 20.75 4.71 -13.04
CA ILE A 207 20.23 4.61 -11.66
C ILE A 207 20.94 5.60 -10.75
N GLU A 208 22.26 5.71 -10.86
CA GLU A 208 23.09 6.61 -10.04
C GLU A 208 22.73 8.09 -10.26
N GLU A 209 22.33 8.46 -11.48
CA GLU A 209 21.92 9.83 -11.82
C GLU A 209 20.53 10.24 -11.26
N ARG A 210 19.76 9.31 -10.69
CA ARG A 210 18.39 9.56 -10.17
C ARG A 210 18.35 9.97 -8.69
N ASP A 211 19.46 10.47 -8.16
CA ASP A 211 19.54 11.28 -6.93
C ASP A 211 18.91 10.64 -5.67
N GLY A 212 19.05 9.32 -5.53
CA GLY A 212 18.63 8.57 -4.32
C GLY A 212 17.27 7.88 -4.41
N LEU A 213 16.58 7.96 -5.56
CA LEU A 213 15.51 7.01 -5.87
C LEU A 213 16.15 5.78 -6.51
N PHE A 214 16.25 4.72 -5.73
CA PHE A 214 16.89 3.45 -6.09
C PHE A 214 16.09 2.47 -6.96
N PRO A 215 14.83 2.70 -7.44
CA PRO A 215 14.06 1.59 -7.99
C PRO A 215 14.51 1.19 -9.40
N GLY A 216 15.37 1.97 -10.07
CA GLY A 216 15.79 1.68 -11.45
C GLY A 216 14.68 1.84 -12.49
N THR A 217 13.64 2.61 -12.16
CA THR A 217 12.50 2.93 -13.05
C THR A 217 12.13 4.41 -12.99
N GLU A 218 11.53 4.92 -14.06
CA GLU A 218 10.81 6.19 -14.11
C GLU A 218 9.33 5.85 -14.31
N ILE A 219 8.48 6.25 -13.37
CA ILE A 219 7.03 6.10 -13.51
C ILE A 219 6.47 7.33 -14.20
N LEU A 220 5.90 7.13 -15.38
CA LEU A 220 5.21 8.16 -16.16
C LEU A 220 3.76 8.27 -15.72
N PRO A 221 3.11 9.44 -15.96
CA PRO A 221 1.69 9.58 -15.72
C PRO A 221 0.87 8.55 -16.49
N THR A 222 -0.08 7.94 -15.80
CA THR A 222 -1.07 7.07 -16.44
C THR A 222 -1.90 7.89 -17.43
N PRO A 223 -2.05 7.44 -18.69
CA PRO A 223 -2.88 8.12 -19.68
C PRO A 223 -4.34 8.27 -19.21
N LYS A 224 -4.97 9.40 -19.55
CA LYS A 224 -6.31 9.77 -19.03
C LYS A 224 -7.45 8.85 -19.50
N ASP A 225 -7.26 8.19 -20.64
CA ASP A 225 -8.19 7.24 -21.25
C ASP A 225 -8.11 5.83 -20.64
N VAL A 226 -7.12 5.59 -19.77
CA VAL A 226 -6.98 4.33 -19.06
C VAL A 226 -7.95 4.28 -17.89
N GLU A 227 -8.93 3.38 -17.99
CA GLU A 227 -9.86 3.12 -16.90
C GLU A 227 -9.15 2.43 -15.72
N ILE A 228 -9.19 3.07 -14.55
CA ILE A 228 -8.79 2.49 -13.27
C ILE A 228 -10.03 2.06 -12.49
N SER A 229 -9.89 1.02 -11.68
CA SER A 229 -10.98 0.50 -10.84
C SER A 229 -10.41 -0.31 -9.68
N GLY A 230 -11.29 -0.83 -8.83
CA GLY A 230 -10.94 -1.89 -7.91
C GLY A 230 -11.85 -3.11 -8.10
N THR A 231 -11.56 -4.16 -7.34
CA THR A 231 -12.38 -5.36 -7.29
C THR A 231 -12.58 -5.83 -5.86
N ILE A 232 -13.75 -6.36 -5.54
CA ILE A 232 -13.98 -7.18 -4.34
C ILE A 232 -14.17 -8.60 -4.83
N THR A 233 -13.16 -9.44 -4.63
CA THR A 233 -13.17 -10.84 -5.11
C THR A 233 -13.41 -11.78 -3.94
N ALA A 234 -14.41 -12.66 -4.06
CA ALA A 234 -14.59 -13.78 -3.14
C ALA A 234 -14.00 -15.05 -3.74
N ILE A 235 -13.08 -15.69 -3.03
CA ILE A 235 -12.56 -17.02 -3.38
C ILE A 235 -13.10 -18.05 -2.40
N ASP A 236 -13.69 -19.12 -2.91
CA ASP A 236 -14.13 -20.25 -2.12
C ASP A 236 -12.94 -21.15 -1.75
N MET A 237 -12.61 -21.22 -0.46
CA MET A 237 -11.51 -22.06 0.03
C MET A 237 -11.70 -23.55 -0.24
N ASN A 238 -12.94 -24.00 -0.47
CA ASN A 238 -13.22 -25.41 -0.76
C ASN A 238 -12.76 -25.81 -2.16
N THR A 239 -12.78 -24.87 -3.11
CA THR A 239 -12.54 -25.15 -4.53
C THR A 239 -11.39 -24.34 -5.15
N GLY A 240 -10.94 -23.27 -4.50
CA GLY A 240 -9.95 -22.32 -5.02
C GLY A 240 -10.49 -21.44 -6.13
N LYS A 241 -11.81 -21.46 -6.38
CA LYS A 241 -12.45 -20.71 -7.47
C LYS A 241 -13.05 -19.41 -6.96
N LYS A 242 -13.07 -18.41 -7.85
CA LYS A 242 -13.82 -17.17 -7.61
C LYS A 242 -15.31 -17.50 -7.52
N ALA A 243 -15.91 -17.25 -6.36
CA ALA A 243 -17.36 -17.36 -6.17
C ALA A 243 -18.08 -16.19 -6.84
N TYR A 244 -17.53 -14.98 -6.68
CA TYR A 244 -17.96 -13.78 -7.38
C TYR A 244 -16.82 -12.75 -7.41
N GLN A 245 -17.00 -11.72 -8.23
CA GLN A 245 -16.14 -10.55 -8.26
C GLN A 245 -16.97 -9.31 -8.56
N ASN A 246 -16.97 -8.35 -7.65
CA ASN A 246 -17.62 -7.05 -7.85
C ASN A 246 -16.59 -6.03 -8.30
N LYS A 247 -16.97 -5.14 -9.21
CA LYS A 247 -16.15 -3.98 -9.59
C LYS A 247 -16.49 -2.80 -8.69
N THR A 248 -15.46 -2.11 -8.18
CA THR A 248 -15.59 -0.83 -7.48
C THR A 248 -15.15 0.31 -8.41
N LYS A 249 -15.67 1.51 -8.16
CA LYS A 249 -15.34 2.69 -8.99
C LYS A 249 -13.87 3.08 -8.86
N GLN A 250 -13.31 2.90 -7.67
CA GLN A 250 -11.93 3.26 -7.33
C GLN A 250 -11.14 2.04 -6.87
N PRO A 251 -9.80 2.05 -7.01
CA PRO A 251 -8.92 1.04 -6.42
C PRO A 251 -9.22 0.78 -4.94
N MET A 252 -9.22 -0.49 -4.53
CA MET A 252 -9.41 -0.88 -3.13
C MET A 252 -8.12 -0.72 -2.33
N ARG A 253 -7.92 0.45 -1.73
CA ARG A 253 -6.76 0.74 -0.87
C ARG A 253 -7.00 0.36 0.59
N GLY A 254 -8.26 0.33 1.04
CA GLY A 254 -8.67 -0.16 2.35
C GLY A 254 -9.04 -1.64 2.29
N GLY A 255 -8.79 -2.36 3.39
CA GLY A 255 -9.17 -3.76 3.52
C GLY A 255 -10.55 -3.95 4.15
N PHE A 256 -10.82 -5.19 4.56
CA PHE A 256 -12.09 -5.60 5.14
C PHE A 256 -11.98 -5.96 6.61
N THR A 257 -13.09 -5.80 7.32
CA THR A 257 -13.31 -6.45 8.61
C THR A 257 -14.64 -7.17 8.60
N SER A 258 -14.61 -8.49 8.78
CA SER A 258 -15.80 -9.32 8.81
C SER A 258 -16.40 -9.47 10.21
N THR A 259 -17.67 -9.90 10.26
CA THR A 259 -18.38 -10.28 11.48
C THR A 259 -18.91 -11.71 11.39
N ALA A 260 -19.24 -12.30 12.54
CA ALA A 260 -19.84 -13.64 12.62
C ALA A 260 -21.20 -13.77 11.90
N THR A 261 -21.84 -12.64 11.54
CA THR A 261 -23.09 -12.65 10.78
C THR A 261 -22.88 -12.82 9.27
N GLY A 262 -21.63 -12.88 8.80
CA GLY A 262 -21.28 -12.94 7.38
C GLY A 262 -21.30 -11.57 6.69
N LEU A 263 -21.15 -10.48 7.44
CA LEU A 263 -20.99 -9.13 6.88
C LEU A 263 -19.52 -8.75 6.85
N ALA A 264 -19.11 -7.97 5.85
CA ALA A 264 -17.82 -7.31 5.77
C ALA A 264 -18.00 -5.79 5.67
N PHE A 265 -17.25 -5.06 6.48
CA PHE A 265 -17.17 -3.60 6.45
C PHE A 265 -15.89 -3.14 5.75
N TYR A 266 -15.98 -2.09 4.95
CA TYR A 266 -14.84 -1.49 4.26
C TYR A 266 -15.10 -0.02 3.90
N GLY A 267 -14.04 0.72 3.60
CA GLY A 267 -14.11 2.10 3.12
C GLY A 267 -13.55 2.26 1.71
N GLU A 268 -13.94 3.34 1.04
CA GLU A 268 -13.50 3.70 -0.31
C GLU A 268 -12.75 5.04 -0.35
N LEU A 269 -12.08 5.31 -1.47
CA LEU A 269 -11.25 6.51 -1.65
C LEU A 269 -12.06 7.81 -1.72
N ASP A 270 -13.38 7.73 -1.95
CA ASP A 270 -14.29 8.88 -1.92
C ASP A 270 -14.92 9.14 -0.54
N GLY A 271 -14.44 8.45 0.50
CA GLY A 271 -14.97 8.56 1.86
C GLY A 271 -16.26 7.77 2.10
N THR A 272 -16.70 6.94 1.15
CA THR A 272 -17.84 6.04 1.36
C THR A 272 -17.45 4.91 2.31
N VAL A 273 -18.29 4.66 3.32
CA VAL A 273 -18.24 3.47 4.16
C VAL A 273 -19.32 2.50 3.74
N ASN A 274 -18.99 1.22 3.72
CA ASN A 274 -19.84 0.17 3.15
C ASN A 274 -19.99 -1.01 4.12
N ALA A 275 -21.13 -1.69 4.03
CA ALA A 275 -21.36 -3.01 4.60
C ALA A 275 -21.87 -3.95 3.49
N LEU A 276 -21.15 -5.05 3.29
CA LEU A 276 -21.41 -6.06 2.26
C LEU A 276 -21.76 -7.40 2.90
N ASP A 277 -22.71 -8.12 2.32
CA ASP A 277 -22.94 -9.55 2.62
C ASP A 277 -21.90 -10.41 1.90
N ILE A 278 -21.08 -11.14 2.66
CA ILE A 278 -19.92 -11.89 2.15
C ILE A 278 -20.34 -13.03 1.22
N LYS A 279 -21.51 -13.64 1.45
CA LYS A 279 -21.93 -14.80 0.65
C LYS A 279 -22.41 -14.39 -0.74
N SER A 280 -23.20 -13.33 -0.83
CA SER A 280 -23.81 -12.86 -2.08
C SER A 280 -22.99 -11.79 -2.79
N GLY A 281 -22.07 -11.13 -2.09
CA GLY A 281 -21.37 -9.95 -2.59
C GLY A 281 -22.22 -8.69 -2.65
N LYS A 282 -23.45 -8.69 -2.13
CA LYS A 282 -24.33 -7.52 -2.20
C LYS A 282 -23.93 -6.49 -1.14
N VAL A 283 -23.69 -5.25 -1.56
CA VAL A 283 -23.64 -4.11 -0.63
C VAL A 283 -25.04 -3.88 -0.07
N LEU A 284 -25.20 -4.08 1.24
CA LEU A 284 -26.48 -3.94 1.94
C LEU A 284 -26.69 -2.53 2.46
N TRP A 285 -25.61 -1.83 2.75
CA TRP A 285 -25.63 -0.49 3.28
C TRP A 285 -24.38 0.28 2.87
N ASN A 286 -24.55 1.56 2.58
CA ASN A 286 -23.46 2.51 2.43
C ASN A 286 -23.88 3.90 2.87
N MET A 287 -22.89 4.73 3.16
CA MET A 287 -23.05 6.18 3.33
C MET A 287 -21.72 6.88 3.04
N ASN A 288 -21.78 8.14 2.61
CA ASN A 288 -20.60 8.98 2.62
C ASN A 288 -20.33 9.47 4.05
N SER A 289 -19.10 9.34 4.54
CA SER A 289 -18.75 9.73 5.91
C SER A 289 -18.55 11.25 6.08
N GLY A 290 -18.73 12.05 5.02
CA GLY A 290 -18.40 13.48 5.00
C GLY A 290 -16.90 13.76 5.11
N GLY A 291 -16.08 12.73 4.89
CA GLY A 291 -14.64 12.75 5.09
C GLY A 291 -13.82 12.49 3.82
N ALA A 292 -12.50 12.46 3.97
CA ALA A 292 -11.56 12.16 2.91
C ALA A 292 -11.46 10.64 2.64
N GLN A 293 -10.52 10.24 1.78
CA GLN A 293 -10.21 8.85 1.48
C GLN A 293 -10.08 7.96 2.71
N ILE A 294 -10.64 6.75 2.61
CA ILE A 294 -10.51 5.70 3.63
C ILE A 294 -9.63 4.60 3.03
N MET A 295 -8.41 4.50 3.54
CA MET A 295 -7.40 3.54 3.10
C MET A 295 -7.09 2.47 4.15
N MET A 296 -7.82 2.42 5.25
CA MET A 296 -7.63 1.44 6.32
C MET A 296 -8.83 0.50 6.39
N ALA A 297 -8.60 -0.74 6.81
CA ALA A 297 -9.71 -1.60 7.23
C ALA A 297 -10.35 -1.05 8.51
N PRO A 298 -11.69 -1.09 8.64
CA PRO A 298 -12.35 -0.62 9.85
C PRO A 298 -12.06 -1.52 11.05
N SER A 299 -12.18 -0.99 12.26
CA SER A 299 -12.17 -1.81 13.49
C SER A 299 -13.57 -1.95 14.05
N ILE A 300 -13.88 -3.07 14.69
CA ILE A 300 -15.17 -3.33 15.32
C ILE A 300 -14.94 -3.63 16.80
N TYR A 301 -15.71 -2.99 17.68
CA TYR A 301 -15.64 -3.23 19.13
C TYR A 301 -17.02 -3.13 19.78
N VAL A 302 -17.09 -3.53 21.05
CA VAL A 302 -18.27 -3.39 21.90
C VAL A 302 -17.92 -2.52 23.09
N GLN A 303 -18.78 -1.57 23.39
CA GLN A 303 -18.71 -0.74 24.59
C GLN A 303 -20.12 -0.60 25.16
N ASP A 304 -20.27 -0.85 26.46
CA ASP A 304 -21.55 -0.77 27.19
C ASP A 304 -22.70 -1.55 26.51
N GLY A 305 -22.38 -2.75 26.01
CA GLY A 305 -23.33 -3.63 25.31
C GLY A 305 -23.70 -3.19 23.89
N LYS A 306 -23.14 -2.08 23.39
CA LYS A 306 -23.37 -1.58 22.04
C LYS A 306 -22.16 -1.84 21.15
N GLN A 307 -22.42 -2.34 19.94
CA GLN A 307 -21.38 -2.59 18.94
C GLN A 307 -21.10 -1.33 18.12
N TYR A 308 -19.83 -1.10 17.80
CA TYR A 308 -19.37 0.03 17.03
C TYR A 308 -18.46 -0.43 15.89
N VAL A 309 -18.50 0.29 14.79
CA VAL A 309 -17.52 0.20 13.71
C VAL A 309 -16.79 1.55 13.58
N VAL A 310 -15.47 1.51 13.53
CA VAL A 310 -14.60 2.69 13.45
C VAL A 310 -13.78 2.70 12.18
N TYR A 311 -13.72 3.87 11.55
CA TYR A 311 -12.95 4.16 10.35
C TYR A 311 -11.97 5.30 10.61
N VAL A 312 -10.88 5.32 9.85
CA VAL A 312 -9.98 6.47 9.74
C VAL A 312 -10.14 7.07 8.35
N SER A 313 -10.66 8.28 8.28
CA SER A 313 -10.90 9.05 7.05
C SER A 313 -9.96 10.24 7.02
N GLY A 314 -8.94 10.18 6.16
CA GLY A 314 -7.81 11.11 6.22
C GLY A 314 -7.13 11.09 7.60
N THR A 315 -7.22 12.20 8.33
CA THR A 315 -6.70 12.34 9.70
C THR A 315 -7.78 12.23 10.79
N LYS A 316 -9.04 11.97 10.42
CA LYS A 316 -10.17 11.90 11.36
C LYS A 316 -10.54 10.46 11.70
N VAL A 317 -10.89 10.21 12.96
CA VAL A 317 -11.47 8.94 13.42
C VAL A 317 -12.99 9.10 13.49
N ILE A 318 -13.73 8.17 12.88
CA ILE A 318 -15.20 8.20 12.80
C ILE A 318 -15.74 6.88 13.36
N ALA A 319 -16.64 6.95 14.35
CA ALA A 319 -17.27 5.79 14.99
C ALA A 319 -18.78 5.76 14.72
N TYR A 320 -19.29 4.61 14.25
CA TYR A 320 -20.72 4.38 14.05
C TYR A 320 -21.22 3.31 15.01
N GLY A 321 -22.23 3.64 15.81
CA GLY A 321 -22.92 2.65 16.63
C GLY A 321 -23.88 1.81 15.78
N LEU A 322 -23.73 0.48 15.82
CA LEU A 322 -24.58 -0.45 15.10
C LEU A 322 -25.92 -0.67 15.83
N GLY A 323 -26.96 -1.03 15.08
CA GLY A 323 -28.30 -1.32 15.61
C GLY A 323 -29.19 -0.12 15.92
N GLY A 324 -28.80 1.10 15.52
CA GLY A 324 -29.62 2.31 15.68
C GLY A 324 -30.67 2.50 14.58
N ASN A 325 -31.80 3.16 14.91
CA ASN A 325 -32.74 3.67 13.91
C ASN A 325 -32.11 4.86 13.15
N LYS A 326 -32.31 4.93 11.82
CA LYS A 326 -31.75 5.96 10.92
C LYS A 326 -32.06 7.42 11.30
N THR A 327 -32.91 7.67 12.30
CA THR A 327 -33.30 8.99 12.80
C THR A 327 -32.25 9.64 13.71
N VAL A 328 -30.96 9.42 13.46
CA VAL A 328 -29.92 10.19 14.14
C VAL A 328 -29.78 11.49 13.36
N THR A 329 -30.49 12.51 13.84
CA THR A 329 -30.16 13.93 13.62
C THR A 329 -28.64 14.08 13.74
N PRO A 330 -27.95 14.80 12.85
CA PRO A 330 -26.53 15.09 13.05
C PRO A 330 -26.34 15.55 14.48
N ALA A 331 -25.43 14.92 15.22
CA ALA A 331 -25.01 15.46 16.49
C ALA A 331 -24.68 16.93 16.24
N LYS A 332 -25.33 17.84 16.98
CA LYS A 332 -24.80 19.20 17.10
C LYS A 332 -23.32 19.04 17.41
N ASP A 333 -22.48 19.81 16.72
CA ASP A 333 -21.04 19.86 16.94
C ASP A 333 -20.74 19.61 18.41
N PRO A 334 -19.82 18.69 18.77
CA PRO A 334 -19.36 18.58 20.14
C PRO A 334 -18.72 19.91 20.51
N GLN A 335 -19.50 20.79 21.14
CA GLN A 335 -18.99 21.97 21.82
C GLN A 335 -18.24 21.49 23.06
N GLY A 336 -16.92 21.70 23.04
CA GLY A 336 -16.03 21.61 24.20
C GLY A 336 -15.30 20.27 24.28
N SER A 337 -14.01 20.19 24.57
CA SER A 337 -13.12 21.18 25.19
C SER A 337 -11.68 20.80 24.87
N GLY A 338 -11.02 21.66 24.11
CA GLY A 338 -9.59 21.61 23.88
C GLY A 338 -9.23 23.01 23.46
N LYS A 339 -8.73 23.82 24.40
CA LYS A 339 -8.08 25.07 24.05
C LYS A 339 -7.07 24.76 22.95
N GLU A 340 -7.25 25.37 21.79
CA GLU A 340 -6.17 25.50 20.81
C GLU A 340 -5.05 26.25 21.50
N THR A 341 -4.12 25.52 22.11
CA THR A 341 -2.79 26.03 22.31
C THR A 341 -2.06 25.77 21.00
N GLU A 342 -1.98 26.80 20.17
CA GLU A 342 -0.96 26.92 19.14
C GLU A 342 0.40 26.69 19.80
N ALA A 343 0.90 25.46 19.73
CA ALA A 343 2.28 25.17 20.08
C ALA A 343 3.15 25.61 18.90
N ASN A 344 3.39 26.92 18.88
CA ASN A 344 4.47 27.58 18.16
C ASN A 344 5.76 26.75 18.29
N HIS A 345 6.11 25.98 17.26
CA HIS A 345 7.46 25.48 17.11
C HIS A 345 8.17 26.45 16.18
N GLY A 346 8.75 27.47 16.80
CA GLY A 346 9.63 28.42 16.14
C GLY A 346 10.81 27.67 15.51
N SER A 347 10.88 27.70 14.19
CA SER A 347 12.14 27.45 13.50
C SER A 347 12.87 28.78 13.40
N SER A 348 13.88 28.94 14.27
CA SER A 348 14.85 30.01 14.24
C SER A 348 15.36 30.26 12.83
N GLY A 349 15.26 31.50 12.38
CA GLY A 349 15.62 31.91 11.04
C GLY A 349 17.13 31.85 10.80
N ASN A 350 17.49 31.40 9.60
CA ASN A 350 18.71 31.84 8.94
C ASN A 350 18.30 32.60 7.67
N LYS A 351 18.46 33.93 7.72
CA LYS A 351 18.36 34.81 6.54
C LYS A 351 19.67 34.69 5.77
N GLU A 352 19.71 33.84 4.75
CA GLU A 352 20.70 34.00 3.69
C GLU A 352 20.16 34.98 2.65
N LYS A 353 20.91 36.08 2.47
CA LYS A 353 20.64 37.10 1.45
C LYS A 353 21.19 36.60 0.13
N ASP A 354 20.31 36.25 -0.80
CA ASP A 354 20.72 36.00 -2.18
C ASP A 354 20.56 37.23 -3.08
N LYS A 355 21.67 37.49 -3.76
CA LYS A 355 21.90 38.56 -4.74
C LYS A 355 21.07 38.29 -5.99
N LYS A 356 20.52 39.36 -6.57
CA LYS A 356 19.93 39.36 -7.92
C LYS A 356 21.00 39.08 -8.96
N GLN A 357 20.76 38.10 -9.84
CA GLN A 357 21.13 38.23 -11.25
C GLN A 357 20.18 37.39 -12.14
N PRO A 358 19.77 37.89 -13.33
CA PRO A 358 18.69 37.31 -14.11
C PRO A 358 19.21 36.44 -15.27
N ALA A 359 18.44 35.45 -15.71
CA ALA A 359 18.28 35.11 -17.13
C ALA A 359 17.18 34.06 -17.36
N ASN A 360 16.38 34.35 -18.37
CA ASN A 360 15.22 33.66 -18.90
C ASN A 360 15.55 32.23 -19.38
N ASN A 361 15.14 31.22 -18.63
CA ASN A 361 14.87 29.85 -19.12
C ASN A 361 13.44 29.54 -18.70
N SER A 362 12.55 29.20 -19.64
CA SER A 362 11.17 28.87 -19.31
C SER A 362 11.13 27.58 -18.49
N VAL A 363 10.98 27.74 -17.17
CA VAL A 363 10.95 26.63 -16.22
C VAL A 363 9.67 25.81 -16.46
N ASN A 364 9.82 24.56 -16.89
CA ASN A 364 8.69 23.65 -17.11
C ASN A 364 8.23 23.04 -15.77
N ALA A 365 7.27 23.69 -15.12
CA ALA A 365 6.70 23.28 -13.84
C ALA A 365 6.11 21.86 -13.86
N GLU A 366 5.47 21.45 -14.96
CA GLU A 366 4.88 20.12 -15.07
C GLU A 366 5.94 19.01 -15.11
N ALA A 367 7.06 19.24 -15.80
CA ALA A 367 8.18 18.31 -15.80
C ALA A 367 8.83 18.17 -14.41
N ILE A 368 8.95 19.28 -13.69
CA ILE A 368 9.46 19.31 -12.31
C ILE A 368 8.54 18.52 -11.38
N TYR A 369 7.22 18.74 -11.52
CA TYR A 369 6.20 17.99 -10.78
C TYR A 369 6.33 16.49 -11.01
N LYS A 370 6.41 16.06 -12.28
CA LYS A 370 6.54 14.64 -12.64
C LYS A 370 7.79 14.01 -12.04
N LYS A 371 8.90 14.75 -12.01
CA LYS A 371 10.17 14.25 -11.45
C LYS A 371 10.14 14.16 -9.91
N SER A 372 9.55 15.13 -9.24
CA SER A 372 9.81 15.37 -7.81
C SER A 372 8.60 15.12 -6.90
N CYS A 373 7.40 15.06 -7.46
CA CYS A 373 6.15 15.05 -6.68
C CYS A 373 5.22 13.88 -7.06
N ALA A 374 5.28 13.39 -8.30
CA ALA A 374 4.32 12.42 -8.82
C ALA A 374 4.34 11.05 -8.12
N SER A 375 5.49 10.64 -7.57
CA SER A 375 5.58 9.39 -6.79
C SER A 375 4.70 9.41 -5.54
N CYS A 376 4.46 10.58 -4.95
CA CYS A 376 3.60 10.75 -3.79
C CYS A 376 2.20 11.22 -4.17
N HIS A 377 2.09 12.16 -5.12
CA HIS A 377 0.84 12.85 -5.43
C HIS A 377 0.14 12.35 -6.72
N GLY A 378 0.62 11.25 -7.31
CA GLY A 378 0.07 10.72 -8.56
C GLY A 378 0.61 11.43 -9.80
N GLY A 379 0.54 10.80 -10.98
CA GLY A 379 1.07 11.41 -12.21
C GLY A 379 0.23 12.58 -12.72
N ASN A 380 -1.04 12.61 -12.34
CA ASN A 380 -2.08 13.56 -12.72
C ASN A 380 -2.63 14.36 -11.53
N LEU A 381 -1.88 14.43 -10.41
CA LEU A 381 -2.27 15.11 -9.16
C LEU A 381 -3.36 14.39 -8.35
N GLU A 382 -3.72 13.16 -8.71
CA GLU A 382 -4.83 12.38 -8.14
C GLU A 382 -4.55 11.80 -6.75
N GLY A 383 -3.34 11.97 -6.23
CA GLY A 383 -2.90 11.40 -4.95
C GLY A 383 -2.45 9.95 -5.04
N SER A 384 -1.56 9.55 -4.12
CA SER A 384 -1.17 8.16 -3.90
C SER A 384 -0.75 7.93 -2.45
N VAL A 385 0.52 8.21 -2.11
CA VAL A 385 1.01 8.24 -0.72
C VAL A 385 0.65 9.58 -0.06
N GLY A 386 0.78 10.66 -0.83
CA GLY A 386 0.32 12.00 -0.50
C GLY A 386 -1.11 12.24 -1.01
N PRO A 387 -1.78 13.31 -0.53
CA PRO A 387 -3.14 13.65 -0.92
C PRO A 387 -3.26 14.02 -2.40
N ASP A 388 -4.49 13.91 -2.92
CA ASP A 388 -4.90 14.55 -4.17
C ASP A 388 -4.67 16.07 -4.07
N ILE A 389 -3.99 16.62 -5.07
CA ILE A 389 -3.69 18.04 -5.21
C ILE A 389 -4.12 18.58 -6.59
N SER A 390 -5.02 17.88 -7.26
CA SER A 390 -5.59 18.26 -8.56
C SER A 390 -6.41 19.55 -8.48
N HIS A 391 -6.80 19.96 -7.27
CA HIS A 391 -7.54 21.18 -6.96
C HIS A 391 -6.89 22.03 -5.85
N VAL A 392 -5.59 21.87 -5.59
CA VAL A 392 -4.90 22.54 -4.46
C VAL A 392 -5.00 24.07 -4.52
N GLY A 393 -5.11 24.66 -5.70
CA GLY A 393 -5.31 26.09 -5.90
C GLY A 393 -6.67 26.62 -5.45
N ARG A 394 -7.62 25.75 -5.09
CA ARG A 394 -8.87 26.16 -4.41
C ARG A 394 -8.65 26.48 -2.93
N THR A 395 -7.67 25.84 -2.31
CA THR A 395 -7.51 25.82 -0.84
C THR A 395 -6.23 26.48 -0.36
N MET A 396 -5.23 26.66 -1.23
CA MET A 396 -3.92 27.23 -0.86
C MET A 396 -3.50 28.31 -1.87
N SER A 397 -2.88 29.38 -1.35
CA SER A 397 -2.27 30.40 -2.22
C SER A 397 -0.97 29.91 -2.85
N GLU A 398 -0.48 30.60 -3.88
CA GLU A 398 0.85 30.32 -4.46
C GLU A 398 1.96 30.38 -3.40
N GLU A 399 1.88 31.33 -2.48
CA GLU A 399 2.85 31.50 -1.39
C GLU A 399 2.77 30.33 -0.39
N ASP A 400 1.57 29.90 -0.01
CA ASP A 400 1.39 28.74 0.87
C ASP A 400 1.93 27.46 0.23
N ILE A 401 1.66 27.26 -1.06
CA ILE A 401 2.18 26.11 -1.81
C ILE A 401 3.70 26.16 -1.89
N LEU A 402 4.29 27.34 -2.16
CA LEU A 402 5.74 27.50 -2.18
C LEU A 402 6.36 27.18 -0.82
N ASN A 403 5.80 27.71 0.27
CA ASN A 403 6.25 27.42 1.63
C ASN A 403 6.15 25.94 1.95
N GLN A 404 5.08 25.27 1.51
CA GLN A 404 4.87 23.85 1.68
C GLN A 404 5.88 23.01 0.87
N ILE A 405 6.27 23.43 -0.34
CA ILE A 405 7.31 22.78 -1.14
C ILE A 405 8.70 22.93 -0.50
N ILE A 406 9.02 24.13 0.01
CA ILE A 406 10.35 24.41 0.58
C ILE A 406 10.51 23.73 1.93
N ASN A 407 9.51 23.85 2.81
CA ASN A 407 9.63 23.42 4.20
C ASN A 407 9.11 22.00 4.44
N GLY A 408 8.22 21.51 3.58
CA GLY A 408 7.46 20.29 3.86
C GLY A 408 6.50 20.46 5.03
N SER A 409 5.70 19.43 5.31
CA SER A 409 4.92 19.34 6.55
C SER A 409 4.47 17.90 6.80
N GLY A 410 4.45 17.49 8.06
CA GLY A 410 4.10 16.12 8.44
C GLY A 410 4.98 15.09 7.75
N ARG A 411 4.39 14.29 6.85
CA ARG A 411 5.09 13.28 6.03
C ARG A 411 5.58 13.81 4.67
N MET A 412 5.19 15.02 4.27
CA MET A 412 5.64 15.62 3.02
C MET A 412 7.07 16.15 3.20
N PRO A 413 8.07 15.61 2.47
CA PRO A 413 9.43 16.10 2.53
C PRO A 413 9.52 17.53 1.98
N GLY A 414 10.28 18.38 2.66
CA GLY A 414 10.62 19.71 2.18
C GLY A 414 11.80 19.69 1.22
N ASN A 415 11.93 20.75 0.44
CA ASN A 415 13.15 21.13 -0.27
C ASN A 415 13.57 20.17 -1.40
N LEU A 416 12.62 19.37 -1.92
CA LEU A 416 12.80 18.50 -3.10
C LEU A 416 13.05 19.29 -4.39
N VAL A 417 12.55 20.53 -4.44
CA VAL A 417 12.73 21.47 -5.56
C VAL A 417 13.08 22.83 -4.94
N LYS A 418 14.05 23.54 -5.53
CA LYS A 418 14.62 24.78 -4.97
C LYS A 418 14.54 25.96 -5.93
N GLY A 419 14.72 27.16 -5.38
CA GLY A 419 14.89 28.40 -6.15
C GLY A 419 13.75 28.65 -7.13
N ASP A 420 14.10 29.03 -8.37
CA ASP A 420 13.10 29.40 -9.38
C ASP A 420 12.29 28.20 -9.89
N GLN A 421 12.79 26.97 -9.73
CA GLN A 421 12.01 25.76 -10.00
C GLN A 421 10.86 25.57 -9.02
N ALA A 422 11.10 25.84 -7.73
CA ALA A 422 10.06 25.75 -6.69
C ALA A 422 8.98 26.82 -6.91
N LYS A 423 9.38 28.06 -7.24
CA LYS A 423 8.45 29.15 -7.55
C LYS A 423 7.58 28.84 -8.77
N ALA A 424 8.19 28.34 -9.85
CA ALA A 424 7.44 27.97 -11.04
C ALA A 424 6.45 26.83 -10.77
N LEU A 425 6.85 25.84 -9.96
CA LEU A 425 5.98 24.74 -9.55
C LEU A 425 4.81 25.22 -8.70
N ALA A 426 5.06 26.06 -7.69
CA ALA A 426 4.02 26.63 -6.83
C ALA A 426 2.99 27.44 -7.64
N LYS A 427 3.46 28.27 -8.57
CA LYS A 427 2.61 29.05 -9.49
C LYS A 427 1.75 28.17 -10.39
N TRP A 428 2.29 27.06 -10.88
CA TRP A 428 1.52 26.13 -11.72
C TRP A 428 0.47 25.36 -10.91
N LEU A 429 0.80 24.97 -9.67
CA LEU A 429 -0.14 24.29 -8.77
C LEU A 429 -1.25 25.22 -8.27
N SER A 430 -0.97 26.49 -8.00
CA SER A 430 -1.99 27.48 -7.58
C SER A 430 -3.06 27.72 -8.65
N GLN A 431 -2.76 27.40 -9.91
CA GLN A 431 -3.72 27.47 -11.02
C GLN A 431 -4.62 26.23 -11.14
N LYS A 432 -4.36 25.17 -10.36
CA LYS A 432 -5.19 23.95 -10.31
C LYS A 432 -6.41 24.19 -9.44
N LYS A 433 -7.42 24.82 -10.05
CA LYS A 433 -8.68 25.22 -9.43
C LYS A 433 -9.79 24.21 -9.61
#